data_AF-A0A0P8W5C9-F1
#
_entry.id   AF-A0A0P8W5C9-F1
#
_cell.length_a   1.000
_cell.length_b   1.000
_cell.length_c   1.000
_cell.angle_alpha   90.00
_cell.angle_beta   90.00
_cell.angle_gamma   90.00
#
_symmetry.space_group_name_H-M   'P 1'
#
loop_
_entity.id
_entity.type
_entity.pdbx_description
1 polymer ?
#
loop_
_entity_poly.entity_id
_entity_poly.type
_entity_poly.pdbx_seq_one_letter_code
_entity_poly.pdbx_strand_id
1 'polypeptide(L)'
;MYCLFAKSSGEYGFYKTGKDYRATTTGLYTIPAKTGFALSGAISGFGLAVIGYAAVMTVTPEFINNFMWILWGIPAASYALAGLIMLFGYKIADADAAKYATANAETMRKMKEQLA
;
A
#
# COMPACT_ATOMS: atom_id res chain seq x y z
N MET A 1 -3.89 6.96 4.70
CA MET A 1 -3.88 5.50 4.94
C MET A 1 -2.47 4.89 4.84
N TYR A 2 -1.74 5.06 3.72
CA TYR A 2 -0.45 4.38 3.49
C TYR A 2 0.68 4.68 4.47
N CYS A 3 0.82 5.94 4.90
CA CYS A 3 1.86 6.33 5.86
C CYS A 3 1.61 5.75 7.26
N LEU A 4 0.35 5.44 7.62
CA LEU A 4 0.00 4.93 8.95
C LEU A 4 0.48 3.49 9.13
N PHE A 5 0.32 2.63 8.12
CA PHE A 5 0.73 1.21 8.19
C PHE A 5 2.25 1.05 8.40
N ALA A 6 3.06 1.76 7.60
CA ALA A 6 4.52 1.69 7.69
C ALA A 6 5.03 2.29 9.01
N LYS A 7 4.39 3.37 9.47
CA LYS A 7 4.70 4.04 10.73
C LYS A 7 4.36 3.18 11.95
N SER A 8 3.15 2.64 12.03
CA SER A 8 2.72 1.76 13.12
C SER A 8 3.54 0.47 13.19
N SER A 9 3.92 -0.09 12.03
CA SER A 9 4.80 -1.27 11.97
C SER A 9 6.22 -0.96 12.45
N GLY A 10 6.75 0.21 12.08
CA GLY A 10 8.07 0.68 12.53
C GLY A 10 8.10 1.02 14.02
N GLU A 11 7.03 1.62 14.56
CA GLU A 11 6.89 1.95 15.98
C GLU A 11 6.75 0.70 16.85
N TYR A 12 5.99 -0.30 16.39
CA TYR A 12 5.93 -1.61 17.04
C TYR A 12 7.28 -2.34 16.99
N GLY A 13 8.00 -2.27 15.86
CA GLY A 13 9.34 -2.83 15.72
C GLY A 13 10.34 -2.23 16.70
N PHE A 14 10.34 -0.89 16.83
CA PHE A 14 11.19 -0.18 17.79
C PHE A 14 10.84 -0.53 19.24
N TYR A 15 9.56 -0.68 19.57
CA TYR A 15 9.12 -1.08 20.90
C TYR A 15 9.59 -2.50 21.27
N LYS A 16 9.57 -3.45 20.32
CA LYS A 16 9.98 -4.84 20.61
C LYS A 16 11.48 -5.09 20.54
N THR A 17 12.20 -4.45 19.63
CA THR A 17 13.63 -4.73 19.39
C THR A 17 14.57 -3.65 19.90
N GLY A 18 14.05 -2.48 20.32
CA GLY A 18 14.84 -1.35 20.80
C GLY A 18 15.74 -0.69 19.74
N LYS A 19 15.68 -1.16 18.48
CA LYS A 19 16.49 -0.67 17.36
C LYS A 19 15.62 0.14 16.41
N ASP A 20 16.06 1.36 16.09
CA ASP A 20 15.26 2.29 15.29
C ASP A 20 15.29 1.91 13.80
N TYR A 21 14.24 1.21 13.36
CA TYR A 21 14.04 0.83 11.96
C TYR A 21 12.92 1.61 11.28
N ARG A 22 12.39 2.67 11.90
CA ARG A 22 11.21 3.40 11.40
C ARG A 22 11.43 3.99 10.01
N ALA A 23 12.63 4.49 9.74
CA ALA A 23 13.03 5.00 8.42
C ALA A 23 13.12 3.89 7.37
N THR A 24 13.69 2.73 7.74
CA THR A 24 13.82 1.58 6.84
C THR A 24 12.46 0.96 6.49
N THR A 25 11.55 0.84 7.47
CA THR A 25 10.18 0.35 7.23
C THR A 25 9.41 1.26 6.28
N THR A 26 9.58 2.59 6.43
CA THR A 26 8.95 3.57 5.53
C THR A 26 9.56 3.51 4.13
N GLY A 27 10.88 3.33 4.01
CA GLY A 27 11.56 3.21 2.71
C GLY A 27 11.17 1.95 1.94
N LEU A 28 11.12 0.80 2.61
CA LEU A 28 10.76 -0.50 2.00
C LEU A 28 9.33 -0.52 1.46
N TYR A 29 8.44 0.31 1.99
CA TYR A 29 7.06 0.43 1.53
C TYR A 29 6.95 0.87 0.05
N THR A 30 7.95 1.58 -0.46
CA THR A 30 7.94 2.07 -1.86
C THR A 30 8.14 0.97 -2.90
N ILE A 31 8.72 -0.17 -2.52
CA ILE A 31 9.05 -1.28 -3.45
C ILE A 31 7.77 -1.98 -3.96
N PRO A 32 6.83 -2.39 -3.09
CA PRO A 32 5.52 -2.92 -3.53
C PRO A 32 4.73 -1.93 -4.41
N ALA A 33 4.75 -0.64 -4.07
CA ALA A 33 4.04 0.37 -4.85
C ALA A 33 4.61 0.48 -6.28
N LYS A 34 5.94 0.49 -6.41
CA LYS A 34 6.62 0.57 -7.72
C LYS A 34 6.42 -0.70 -8.56
N THR A 35 6.44 -1.87 -7.92
CA THR A 35 6.19 -3.14 -8.64
C THR A 35 4.75 -3.22 -9.15
N GLY A 36 3.76 -2.76 -8.38
CA GLY A 36 2.38 -2.63 -8.85
C GLY A 36 2.25 -1.70 -10.07
N PHE A 37 2.95 -0.57 -10.06
CA PHE A 37 2.96 0.36 -11.18
C PHE A 37 3.67 -0.20 -12.43
N ALA A 38 4.72 -1.00 -12.25
CA ALA A 38 5.39 -1.67 -13.36
C ALA A 38 4.49 -2.74 -14.01
N LEU A 39 3.72 -3.46 -13.20
CA LEU A 39 2.80 -4.51 -13.66
C LEU A 39 1.54 -3.94 -14.33
N SER A 40 1.11 -2.73 -13.97
CA SER A 40 -0.11 -2.13 -14.54
C SER A 40 -0.02 -1.90 -16.04
N GLY A 41 1.17 -1.61 -16.57
CA GLY A 41 1.41 -1.47 -18.01
C GLY A 41 1.16 -2.77 -18.77
N ALA A 42 1.64 -3.90 -18.23
CA ALA A 42 1.40 -5.21 -18.82
C ALA A 42 -0.09 -5.60 -18.75
N ILE A 43 -0.75 -5.36 -17.61
CA ILE A 43 -2.19 -5.64 -17.42
C ILE A 43 -3.04 -4.83 -18.42
N SER A 44 -2.68 -3.57 -18.66
CA SER A 44 -3.38 -2.71 -19.62
C SER A 44 -3.21 -3.23 -21.05
N GLY A 45 -2.01 -3.67 -21.42
CA GLY A 45 -1.72 -4.27 -22.73
C GLY A 45 -2.49 -5.57 -22.98
N PHE A 46 -2.48 -6.50 -22.02
CA PHE A 46 -3.26 -7.74 -22.13
C PHE A 46 -4.77 -7.49 -22.08
N GLY A 47 -5.23 -6.54 -21.27
CA GLY A 47 -6.65 -6.16 -21.20
C GLY A 47 -7.19 -5.65 -22.54
N LEU A 48 -6.41 -4.83 -23.25
CA LEU A 48 -6.76 -4.35 -24.59
C LEU A 48 -6.77 -5.48 -25.63
N ALA A 49 -5.85 -6.44 -25.53
CA ALA A 49 -5.83 -7.60 -26.42
C ALA A 49 -7.06 -8.51 -26.23
N VAL A 50 -7.52 -8.70 -24.98
CA VAL A 50 -8.68 -9.54 -24.64
C VAL A 50 -10.00 -8.97 -25.17
N ILE A 51 -10.15 -7.65 -25.22
CA ILE A 51 -11.35 -6.99 -25.79
C ILE A 51 -11.32 -6.90 -27.33
N GLY A 52 -10.33 -7.52 -27.97
CA GLY A 52 -10.21 -7.53 -29.43
C GLY A 52 -9.80 -6.18 -30.01
N TYR A 53 -9.02 -5.38 -29.28
CA TYR A 53 -8.54 -4.11 -29.78
C TYR A 53 -7.65 -4.30 -31.03
N ALA A 54 -8.08 -3.78 -32.17
CA ALA A 54 -7.32 -3.69 -33.41
C ALA A 54 -7.17 -2.22 -33.80
N ALA A 55 -5.99 -1.83 -34.28
CA ALA A 55 -5.65 -0.42 -34.57
C ALA A 55 -6.57 0.25 -35.64
N VAL A 56 -7.37 -0.53 -36.37
CA VAL A 56 -8.26 -0.05 -37.45
C VAL A 56 -9.70 -0.57 -37.24
N MET A 57 -10.17 -0.63 -35.99
CA MET A 57 -11.53 -1.07 -35.66
C MET A 57 -12.51 0.10 -35.54
N THR A 58 -13.76 -0.11 -35.95
CA THR A 58 -14.87 0.80 -35.64
C THR A 58 -15.26 0.67 -34.18
N VAL A 59 -15.30 1.78 -33.46
CA VAL A 59 -15.67 1.81 -32.05
C VAL A 59 -17.16 1.52 -31.93
N THR A 60 -17.50 0.30 -31.53
CA THR A 60 -18.89 -0.10 -31.24
C THR A 60 -19.27 0.27 -29.80
N PRO A 61 -20.56 0.48 -29.50
CA PRO A 61 -21.01 0.74 -28.12
C PRO A 61 -20.64 -0.37 -27.14
N GLU A 62 -20.57 -1.61 -27.61
CA GLU A 62 -20.20 -2.78 -26.82
C GLU A 62 -18.70 -2.77 -26.45
N PHE A 63 -17.83 -2.33 -27.35
CA PHE A 63 -16.41 -2.12 -27.06
C PHE A 63 -16.20 -1.04 -25.98
N ILE A 64 -16.96 0.06 -26.04
CA ILE A 64 -16.89 1.13 -25.03
C ILE A 64 -17.28 0.60 -23.65
N ASN A 65 -18.36 -0.20 -23.57
CA ASN A 65 -18.80 -0.77 -22.30
C ASN A 65 -17.73 -1.70 -21.70
N ASN A 66 -17.16 -2.59 -22.51
CA ASN A 66 -16.08 -3.49 -22.08
C ASN A 66 -14.79 -2.74 -21.69
N PHE A 67 -14.46 -1.66 -22.40
CA PHE A 67 -13.33 -0.80 -22.07
C PHE A 67 -13.53 -0.09 -20.73
N MET A 68 -14.72 0.45 -20.48
CA MET A 68 -15.07 1.09 -19.20
C MET A 68 -15.02 0.09 -18.04
N TRP A 69 -15.41 -1.17 -18.27
CA TRP A 69 -15.27 -2.24 -17.27
C TRP A 69 -13.81 -2.60 -16.97
N ILE A 70 -12.91 -2.59 -17.95
CA ILE A 70 -11.47 -2.82 -17.70
C ILE A 70 -10.87 -1.65 -16.92
N LEU A 71 -11.22 -0.41 -17.30
CA LEU A 71 -10.69 0.80 -16.68
C LEU A 71 -11.12 0.95 -15.21
N TRP A 72 -12.37 0.62 -14.89
CA TRP A 72 -12.90 0.80 -13.54
C TRP A 72 -12.99 -0.49 -12.72
N GLY A 73 -13.31 -1.62 -13.36
CA GLY A 73 -13.50 -2.90 -12.70
C GLY A 73 -12.21 -3.49 -12.15
N ILE A 74 -11.11 -3.45 -12.91
CA ILE A 74 -9.82 -4.00 -12.46
C ILE A 74 -9.26 -3.21 -11.26
N PRO A 75 -9.23 -1.86 -11.28
CA PRO A 75 -8.84 -1.10 -10.09
C PRO A 75 -9.79 -1.33 -8.91
N ALA A 76 -11.10 -1.36 -9.14
CA ALA A 76 -12.07 -1.58 -8.07
C ALA A 76 -11.87 -2.94 -7.37
N ALA A 77 -11.68 -4.02 -8.14
CA ALA A 77 -11.40 -5.35 -7.59
C ALA A 77 -10.07 -5.37 -6.82
N SER A 78 -9.04 -4.70 -7.34
CA SER A 78 -7.73 -4.60 -6.69
C SER A 78 -7.79 -3.86 -5.36
N TYR A 79 -8.55 -2.75 -5.29
CA TYR A 79 -8.76 -2.02 -4.04
C TYR A 79 -9.64 -2.79 -3.06
N ALA A 80 -10.66 -3.51 -3.53
CA ALA A 80 -11.47 -4.37 -2.69
C ALA A 80 -10.63 -5.50 -2.05
N LEU A 81 -9.76 -6.14 -2.83
CA LEU A 81 -8.83 -7.15 -2.32
C LEU A 81 -7.84 -6.55 -1.31
N ALA A 82 -7.28 -5.37 -1.60
CA ALA A 82 -6.41 -4.66 -0.67
C ALA A 82 -7.13 -4.33 0.66
N GLY A 83 -8.39 -3.90 0.59
CA GLY A 83 -9.23 -3.67 1.76
C GLY A 83 -9.48 -4.94 2.57
N LEU A 84 -9.75 -6.07 1.92
CA LEU A 84 -9.92 -7.37 2.59
C LEU A 84 -8.62 -7.83 3.27
N ILE A 85 -7.47 -7.67 2.62
CA ILE A 85 -6.17 -7.99 3.21
C ILE A 85 -5.90 -7.11 4.43
N MET A 86 -6.26 -5.83 4.40
CA MET A 86 -6.14 -4.96 5.58
C MET A 86 -7.09 -5.37 6.70
N LEU A 87 -8.34 -5.76 6.39
CA LEU A 87 -9.31 -6.18 7.40
C LEU A 87 -8.90 -7.47 8.12
N PHE A 88 -8.37 -8.47 7.39
CA PHE A 88 -8.02 -9.76 7.99
C PHE A 88 -6.54 -9.89 8.41
N GLY A 89 -5.64 -9.13 7.79
CA GLY A 89 -4.20 -9.21 8.03
C GLY A 89 -3.65 -8.19 9.02
N TYR A 90 -4.39 -7.10 9.30
CA TYR A 90 -3.90 -6.04 10.19
C TYR A 90 -4.32 -6.29 11.64
N LYS A 91 -3.39 -6.84 12.43
CA LYS A 91 -3.59 -7.16 13.85
C LYS A 91 -3.30 -6.00 14.81
N ILE A 92 -2.87 -4.84 14.32
CA ILE A 92 -2.53 -3.69 15.17
C ILE A 92 -3.73 -2.72 15.15
N ALA A 93 -4.39 -2.55 16.29
CA ALA A 93 -5.43 -1.54 16.42
C ALA A 93 -4.81 -0.14 16.56
N ASP A 94 -5.51 0.90 16.13
CA ASP A 94 -5.03 2.29 16.24
C ASP A 94 -4.70 2.69 17.70
N ALA A 95 -5.39 2.10 18.67
CA ALA A 95 -5.13 2.28 20.10
C ALA A 95 -3.74 1.75 20.52
N ASP A 96 -3.28 0.66 19.94
CA ASP A 96 -1.97 0.08 20.24
C ASP A 96 -0.85 0.91 19.59
N ALA A 97 -1.07 1.42 18.38
CA ALA A 97 -0.13 2.31 17.70
C ALA A 97 0.14 3.60 18.52
N ALA A 98 -0.89 4.21 19.10
CA ALA A 98 -0.74 5.39 19.95
C ALA A 98 0.05 5.10 21.24
N LYS A 99 -0.13 3.91 21.83
CA LYS A 99 0.61 3.47 23.01
C LYS A 99 2.09 3.22 22.71
N TYR A 100 2.42 2.64 21.56
CA TYR A 100 3.81 2.44 21.15
C TYR A 100 4.49 3.76 20.80
N ALA A 101 3.79 4.70 20.16
CA ALA A 101 4.33 6.02 19.82
C ALA A 101 4.70 6.84 21.08
N THR A 102 3.85 6.83 22.10
CA THR A 102 4.08 7.54 23.37
C THR A 102 5.25 6.92 24.16
N ALA A 103 5.28 5.60 24.33
CA ALA A 103 6.38 4.90 25.01
C ALA A 103 7.75 5.12 24.32
N ASN A 104 7.76 5.13 22.98
CA ASN A 104 8.97 5.37 22.20
C ASN A 104 9.44 6.83 22.28
N ALA A 105 8.52 7.80 22.38
CA ALA A 105 8.85 9.21 22.53
C ALA A 105 9.54 9.49 23.88
N GLU A 106 9.07 8.87 24.96
CA GLU A 106 9.69 8.97 26.29
C GLU A 106 11.10 8.36 26.32
N THR A 107 11.26 7.19 25.69
CA THR A 107 12.56 6.51 25.59
C THR A 107 13.58 7.38 24.84
N MET A 108 13.18 8.00 23.74
CA MET A 108 14.03 8.92 22.97
C MET A 108 14.38 10.19 23.73
N ARG A 109 13.45 10.73 24.55
CA ARG A 109 13.70 11.91 25.38
C ARG A 109 14.76 11.62 26.44
N LYS A 110 14.61 10.51 27.17
CA LYS A 110 15.60 10.05 28.16
C LYS A 110 16.97 9.79 27.54
N MET A 111 17.00 9.18 26.35
CA MET A 111 18.26 8.93 25.65
C MET A 111 18.96 10.22 25.19
N LYS A 112 18.18 11.24 24.79
CA LYS A 112 18.71 12.59 24.50
C LYS A 112 19.22 13.31 25.75
N GLU A 113 18.48 13.22 26.86
CA GLU A 113 18.86 13.80 28.15
C GLU A 113 20.14 13.14 28.73
N GLN A 114 20.41 11.86 28.42
CA GLN A 114 21.66 11.17 28.80
C GLN A 114 22.87 11.49 27.90
N LEU A 115 22.62 12.05 26.72
CA LEU A 115 23.66 12.41 25.73
C LEU A 115 23.97 13.92 25.73
N ALA A 116 23.25 14.71 26.53
CA ALA A 116 23.46 16.14 26.75
C ALA A 116 24.23 16.38 28.06
#